data_AF-A0A7V2MQA8-F1
#
_entry.id   AF-A0A7V2MQA8-F1
#
_cell.length_a   1.000
_cell.length_b   1.000
_cell.length_c   1.000
_cell.angle_alpha   90.00
_cell.angle_beta   90.00
_cell.angle_gamma   90.00
#
_symmetry.space_group_name_H-M   'P 1'
#
loop_
_entity.id
_entity.type
_entity.pdbx_description
1 polymer ?
#
loop_
_entity_poly.entity_id
_entity_poly.type
_entity_poly.pdbx_seq_one_letter_code
_entity_poly.pdbx_strand_id
1 'polypeptide(L)'
;MACYNISIMNKDQGRTDEAGNREYIIEKTGGPLKVYNTRRRRNPLFRASTAKAINVTDQWYVDLTGQLRLARLRAGLTQAQLGKLARTNQAAISRFELGKMNATAGFIARLSKILKAEIIVRVKYP
;
A
#
# COMPACT_ATOMS: atom_id res chain seq x y z
N MET A 1 40.88 -2.05 -14.32
CA MET A 1 39.78 -3.01 -14.60
C MET A 1 39.07 -3.34 -13.29
N ALA A 2 37.90 -2.75 -13.03
CA ALA A 2 37.15 -3.00 -11.80
C ALA A 2 36.09 -4.08 -12.06
N CYS A 3 36.28 -5.27 -11.49
CA CYS A 3 35.32 -6.37 -11.54
C CYS A 3 34.20 -6.12 -10.51
N TYR A 4 33.02 -5.69 -10.96
CA TYR A 4 31.81 -5.65 -10.15
C TYR A 4 31.13 -7.01 -10.20
N ASN A 5 31.24 -7.79 -9.13
CA ASN A 5 30.49 -9.04 -8.99
C ASN A 5 29.21 -8.78 -8.19
N ILE A 6 28.08 -8.66 -8.89
CA ILE A 6 26.75 -8.40 -8.31
C ILE A 6 26.19 -9.73 -7.81
N SER A 7 26.52 -10.10 -6.57
CA SER A 7 25.89 -11.24 -5.90
C SER A 7 24.56 -10.83 -5.28
N ILE A 8 23.47 -11.38 -5.82
CA ILE A 8 22.09 -11.15 -5.38
C ILE A 8 21.79 -12.12 -4.22
N MET A 9 22.22 -11.82 -2.99
CA MET A 9 21.77 -12.57 -1.82
C MET A 9 21.32 -11.67 -0.67
N ASN A 10 19.99 -11.54 -0.58
CA ASN A 10 19.11 -11.53 0.59
C ASN A 10 17.82 -10.79 0.22
N LYS A 11 16.66 -11.25 0.72
CA LYS A 11 15.32 -10.72 0.43
C LYS A 11 15.18 -9.30 0.97
N ASP A 12 15.67 -8.32 0.22
CA ASP A 12 15.40 -6.91 0.47
C ASP A 12 13.88 -6.69 0.31
N GLN A 13 13.21 -6.17 1.35
CA GLN A 13 11.75 -5.89 1.37
C GLN A 13 11.35 -4.71 0.46
N GLY A 14 12.16 -4.40 -0.56
CA GLY A 14 11.96 -3.27 -1.45
C GLY A 14 10.90 -3.55 -2.52
N ARG A 15 10.30 -2.47 -3.05
CA ARG A 15 9.39 -2.58 -4.19
C ARG A 15 10.16 -2.94 -5.46
N THR A 16 9.48 -3.59 -6.40
CA THR A 16 10.00 -3.89 -7.75
C THR A 16 9.11 -3.16 -8.75
N ASP A 17 9.72 -2.52 -9.75
CA ASP A 17 8.97 -1.85 -10.82
C ASP A 17 8.48 -2.84 -11.89
N GLU A 18 7.68 -2.34 -12.85
CA GLU A 18 7.13 -3.14 -13.96
C GLU A 18 8.22 -3.72 -14.88
N ALA A 19 9.40 -3.09 -14.92
CA ALA A 19 10.57 -3.55 -15.66
C ALA A 19 11.43 -4.55 -14.85
N GLY A 20 11.01 -4.93 -13.64
CA GLY A 20 11.72 -5.87 -12.78
C GLY A 20 12.89 -5.27 -11.99
N ASN A 21 13.11 -3.95 -12.05
CA ASN A 21 14.14 -3.29 -11.27
C ASN A 21 13.70 -3.12 -9.83
N ARG A 22 14.61 -3.42 -8.90
CA ARG A 22 14.40 -3.19 -7.46
C ARG A 22 14.63 -1.73 -7.09
N GLU A 23 13.87 -1.24 -6.12
CA GLU A 23 13.97 0.13 -5.59
C GLU A 23 15.36 0.45 -4.99
N TYR A 24 16.02 -0.57 -4.42
CA TYR A 24 17.35 -0.46 -3.85
C TYR A 24 18.29 -1.52 -4.46
N ILE A 25 19.54 -1.12 -4.66
CA ILE A 25 20.66 -1.99 -5.00
C ILE A 25 21.61 -2.01 -3.80
N ILE A 26 22.15 -3.21 -3.52
CA ILE A 26 23.15 -3.41 -2.49
C ILE A 26 24.53 -3.29 -3.15
N GLU A 27 25.33 -2.32 -2.70
CA GLU A 27 26.68 -2.10 -3.18
C GLU A 27 27.69 -2.50 -2.10
N LYS A 28 28.62 -3.38 -2.47
CA LYS A 28 29.77 -3.71 -1.62
C LYS A 28 30.90 -2.75 -1.94
N THR A 29 31.41 -2.05 -0.93
CA THR A 29 32.50 -1.08 -1.07
C THR A 29 33.70 -1.56 -0.25
N GLY A 30 34.87 -1.68 -0.88
CA GLY A 30 36.10 -2.13 -0.23
C GLY A 30 37.22 -2.40 -1.24
N GLY A 31 38.47 -2.31 -0.78
CA GLY A 31 39.64 -2.73 -1.55
C GLY A 31 39.95 -4.22 -1.36
N PRO A 32 40.92 -4.80 -2.10
CA PRO A 32 41.24 -6.23 -2.10
C PRO A 32 41.55 -6.85 -0.73
N LEU A 33 41.95 -6.04 0.25
CA LEU A 33 42.42 -6.45 1.57
C LEU A 33 41.60 -5.84 2.73
N LYS A 34 40.38 -5.33 2.49
CA LYS A 34 39.53 -4.72 3.54
C LYS A 34 38.21 -5.46 3.74
N VAL A 35 37.69 -5.37 4.98
CA VAL A 35 36.31 -5.75 5.32
C VAL A 35 35.35 -4.97 4.43
N TYR A 36 34.49 -5.69 3.70
CA TYR A 36 33.54 -5.10 2.77
C TYR A 36 32.40 -4.44 3.55
N ASN A 37 32.27 -3.13 3.41
CA ASN A 37 31.08 -2.44 3.89
C ASN A 37 29.97 -2.57 2.86
N THR A 38 28.80 -2.95 3.33
CA THR A 38 27.62 -3.13 2.49
C THR A 38 26.73 -1.91 2.64
N ARG A 39 26.46 -1.17 1.56
CA ARG A 39 25.55 -0.02 1.58
C ARG A 39 24.34 -0.27 0.68
N ARG A 40 23.15 0.14 1.14
CA ARG A 40 21.95 0.18 0.31
C ARG A 40 21.90 1.53 -0.40
N ARG A 41 21.89 1.52 -1.73
CA ARG A 41 21.73 2.72 -2.56
C ARG A 41 20.40 2.64 -3.30
N ARG A 42 19.70 3.76 -3.42
CA ARG A 42 18.52 3.84 -4.30
C ARG A 42 18.94 3.53 -5.73
N ASN A 43 18.21 2.62 -6.38
CA ASN A 43 18.47 2.24 -7.75
C ASN A 43 18.06 3.39 -8.70
N PRO A 44 18.97 3.94 -9.52
CA PRO A 44 18.63 4.98 -10.48
C PRO A 44 17.71 4.48 -11.62
N LEU A 45 17.71 3.17 -11.90
CA LEU A 45 16.87 2.56 -12.93
C LEU A 45 15.46 2.26 -12.43
N PHE A 46 15.25 2.27 -11.11
CA PHE A 46 13.93 2.03 -10.54
C PHE A 46 12.99 3.18 -10.90
N ARG A 47 11.93 2.85 -11.63
CA ARG A 47 10.82 3.76 -11.87
C ARG A 47 9.69 3.42 -10.92
N ALA A 48 9.40 4.32 -9.98
CA ALA A 48 8.22 4.16 -9.14
C ALA A 48 7.00 4.04 -10.06
N SER A 49 6.19 2.99 -9.90
CA SER A 49 4.99 2.78 -10.70
C SER A 49 4.12 4.04 -10.61
N THR A 50 3.93 4.72 -11.74
CA THR A 50 2.93 5.79 -11.91
C THR A 50 1.55 5.18 -12.06
N ALA A 51 1.19 4.21 -11.21
CA ALA A 51 -0.14 3.63 -11.21
C ALA A 51 -1.14 4.79 -11.06
N LYS A 52 -1.99 4.96 -12.07
CA LYS A 52 -2.93 6.08 -12.18
C LYS A 52 -3.72 6.17 -10.87
N ALA A 53 -3.77 7.36 -10.28
CA ALA A 53 -4.59 7.58 -9.10
C ALA A 53 -6.04 7.20 -9.45
N ILE A 54 -6.52 6.10 -8.85
CA ILE A 54 -7.90 5.66 -9.02
C ILE A 54 -8.73 6.63 -8.20
N ASN A 55 -9.61 7.38 -8.86
CA ASN A 55 -10.65 8.15 -8.19
C ASN A 55 -11.99 7.51 -8.58
N VAL A 56 -12.62 6.83 -7.63
CA VAL A 56 -13.95 6.26 -7.84
C VAL A 56 -14.97 7.39 -7.61
N THR A 57 -15.58 7.86 -8.68
CA THR A 57 -16.56 8.96 -8.65
C THR A 57 -18.00 8.49 -8.61
N ASP A 58 -18.24 7.18 -8.63
CA ASP A 58 -19.59 6.63 -8.60
C ASP A 58 -20.31 7.00 -7.30
N GLN A 59 -21.53 7.55 -7.42
CA GLN A 59 -22.27 8.11 -6.30
C GLN A 59 -22.47 7.09 -5.17
N TRP A 60 -22.82 5.84 -5.52
CA TRP A 60 -23.01 4.76 -4.54
C TRP A 60 -21.76 4.49 -3.70
N TYR A 61 -20.57 4.67 -4.28
CA TYR A 61 -19.30 4.43 -3.61
C TYR A 61 -18.94 5.61 -2.68
N VAL A 62 -19.22 6.83 -3.13
CA VAL A 62 -19.10 8.04 -2.30
C VAL A 62 -20.01 7.94 -1.08
N ASP A 63 -21.26 7.50 -1.28
CA ASP A 63 -22.22 7.32 -0.19
C ASP A 63 -21.76 6.22 0.79
N LEU A 64 -21.31 5.07 0.27
CA LEU A 64 -20.79 3.97 1.07
C LEU A 64 -19.60 4.41 1.94
N THR A 65 -18.60 5.04 1.34
CA THR A 65 -17.39 5.50 2.03
C THR A 65 -17.72 6.60 3.05
N GLY A 66 -18.66 7.49 2.73
CA GLY A 66 -19.19 8.50 3.64
C GLY A 66 -19.88 7.89 4.86
N GLN A 67 -20.74 6.88 4.68
CA GLN A 67 -21.41 6.21 5.79
C GLN A 67 -20.42 5.45 6.69
N LEU A 68 -19.44 4.76 6.11
CA LEU A 68 -18.41 4.07 6.90
C LEU A 68 -17.51 5.06 7.65
N ARG A 69 -17.20 6.21 7.06
CA ARG A 69 -16.47 7.29 7.74
C ARG A 69 -17.27 7.81 8.94
N LEU A 70 -18.58 8.05 8.78
CA LEU A 70 -19.44 8.46 9.88
C LEU A 70 -19.52 7.39 10.98
N ALA A 71 -19.64 6.12 10.61
CA ALA A 71 -19.61 5.01 11.56
C ALA A 71 -18.30 4.95 12.35
N ARG A 72 -17.15 5.16 11.70
CA ARG A 72 -15.85 5.27 12.37
C ARG A 72 -15.82 6.43 13.38
N LEU A 73 -16.32 7.60 12.98
CA LEU A 73 -16.35 8.77 13.86
C LEU A 73 -17.26 8.54 15.07
N ARG A 74 -18.43 7.92 14.88
CA ARG A 74 -19.33 7.53 15.97
C ARG A 74 -18.72 6.50 16.92
N ALA A 75 -17.88 5.61 16.41
CA ALA A 75 -17.10 4.68 17.22
C ALA A 75 -15.91 5.33 17.95
N GLY A 76 -15.66 6.63 17.76
CA GLY A 76 -14.55 7.34 18.39
C GLY A 76 -13.17 6.92 17.88
N LEU A 77 -13.09 6.25 16.73
CA LEU A 77 -11.85 5.68 16.21
C LEU A 77 -11.14 6.67 15.27
N THR A 78 -9.83 6.83 15.45
CA THR A 78 -8.97 7.47 14.43
C THR A 78 -8.75 6.54 13.24
N GLN A 79 -8.35 7.10 12.09
CA GLN A 79 -7.99 6.28 10.92
C GLN A 79 -6.83 5.30 11.21
N ALA A 80 -5.88 5.69 12.06
CA ALA A 80 -4.77 4.83 12.45
C ALA A 80 -5.24 3.65 13.33
N GLN A 81 -6.14 3.89 14.27
CA GLN A 81 -6.73 2.84 15.10
C GLN A 81 -7.58 1.88 14.27
N LEU A 82 -8.44 2.39 13.38
CA LEU A 82 -9.21 1.55 12.47
C LEU A 82 -8.28 0.73 11.57
N GLY A 83 -7.22 1.35 11.06
CA GLY A 83 -6.20 0.66 10.26
C GLY A 83 -5.60 -0.53 11.01
N LYS A 84 -5.15 -0.32 12.26
CA LYS A 84 -4.62 -1.39 13.12
C LYS A 84 -5.62 -2.52 13.33
N LEU A 85 -6.87 -2.20 13.68
CA LEU A 85 -7.93 -3.19 13.88
C LEU A 85 -8.24 -3.98 12.59
N ALA A 86 -8.22 -3.30 11.44
CA ALA A 86 -8.47 -3.90 10.13
C ALA A 86 -7.24 -4.56 9.50
N ARG A 87 -6.12 -4.65 10.23
CA ARG A 87 -4.83 -5.19 9.74
C ARG A 87 -4.34 -4.49 8.46
N THR A 88 -4.46 -3.17 8.43
CA THR A 88 -3.99 -2.30 7.35
C THR A 88 -3.31 -1.05 7.92
N ASN A 89 -2.88 -0.13 7.05
CA ASN A 89 -2.25 1.12 7.46
C ASN A 89 -3.22 2.32 7.38
N GLN A 90 -2.90 3.39 8.11
CA GLN A 90 -3.70 4.62 8.14
C GLN A 90 -3.87 5.22 6.73
N ALA A 91 -2.83 5.17 5.90
CA ALA A 91 -2.87 5.69 4.54
C ALA A 91 -3.85 4.92 3.62
N ALA A 92 -4.06 3.62 3.85
CA ALA A 92 -5.07 2.84 3.15
C ALA A 92 -6.48 3.26 3.58
N ILE A 93 -6.72 3.44 4.87
CA ILE A 93 -8.01 3.97 5.37
C ILE A 93 -8.29 5.36 4.79
N SER A 94 -7.30 6.25 4.79
CA SER A 94 -7.44 7.59 4.21
C SER A 94 -7.77 7.54 2.72
N ARG A 95 -7.06 6.72 1.93
CA ARG A 95 -7.35 6.55 0.50
C ARG A 95 -8.74 5.98 0.27
N PHE A 96 -9.18 5.03 1.10
CA PHE A 96 -10.52 4.48 1.02
C PHE A 96 -11.59 5.54 1.31
N GLU A 97 -11.48 6.29 2.42
CA GLU A 97 -12.44 7.34 2.80
C GLU A 97 -12.49 8.50 1.81
N LEU A 98 -11.44 8.70 1.00
CA LEU A 98 -11.37 9.72 -0.04
C LEU A 98 -11.80 9.20 -1.43
N GLY A 99 -12.20 7.93 -1.55
CA GLY A 99 -12.52 7.32 -2.84
C GLY A 99 -11.30 7.09 -3.75
N LYS A 100 -10.07 7.22 -3.23
CA LYS A 100 -8.80 7.14 -3.96
C LYS A 100 -8.26 5.71 -4.13
N MET A 101 -9.12 4.72 -3.94
CA MET A 101 -8.79 3.30 -4.00
C MET A 101 -10.05 2.53 -4.36
N ASN A 102 -9.92 1.55 -5.25
CA ASN A 102 -10.93 0.53 -5.44
C ASN A 102 -10.81 -0.52 -4.33
N ALA A 103 -11.69 -0.44 -3.33
CA ALA A 103 -11.67 -1.36 -2.20
C ALA A 103 -12.26 -2.71 -2.57
N THR A 104 -11.59 -3.79 -2.17
CA THR A 104 -12.13 -5.14 -2.32
C THR A 104 -13.31 -5.35 -1.38
N ALA A 105 -14.27 -6.20 -1.78
CA ALA A 105 -15.40 -6.57 -0.92
C ALA A 105 -14.95 -7.12 0.44
N GLY A 106 -13.88 -7.92 0.47
CA GLY A 106 -13.31 -8.42 1.72
C GLY A 106 -12.71 -7.33 2.62
N PHE A 107 -12.18 -6.25 2.04
CA PHE A 107 -11.74 -5.10 2.82
C PHE A 107 -12.93 -4.38 3.46
N ILE A 108 -13.98 -4.12 2.67
CA ILE A 108 -15.21 -3.47 3.13
C ILE A 108 -15.88 -4.29 4.24
N ALA A 109 -15.99 -5.62 4.06
CA ALA A 109 -16.57 -6.52 5.05
C ALA A 109 -15.78 -6.58 6.38
N ARG A 110 -14.46 -6.39 6.35
CA ARG A 110 -13.67 -6.28 7.59
C ARG A 110 -13.96 -4.98 8.32
N LEU A 111 -14.06 -3.87 7.59
CA LEU A 111 -14.39 -2.58 8.20
C LEU A 111 -15.79 -2.60 8.82
N SER A 112 -16.77 -3.19 8.11
CA SER A 112 -18.15 -3.27 8.61
C SER A 112 -18.23 -4.06 9.92
N LYS A 113 -17.52 -5.20 10.02
CA LYS A 113 -17.44 -5.99 11.26
C LYS A 113 -16.86 -5.21 12.43
N ILE A 114 -15.77 -4.46 12.22
CA ILE A 114 -15.13 -3.66 13.28
C ILE A 114 -16.04 -2.52 13.73
N LEU A 115 -16.70 -1.87 12.77
CA LEU A 115 -17.59 -0.74 13.02
C LEU A 115 -19.01 -1.16 13.44
N LYS A 116 -19.28 -2.48 13.53
CA LYS A 116 -20.60 -3.05 13.79
C LYS A 116 -21.68 -2.48 12.85
N ALA A 117 -21.30 -2.24 11.61
CA ALA A 117 -22.17 -1.75 10.56
C ALA A 117 -22.65 -2.91 9.68
N GLU A 118 -23.91 -2.88 9.29
CA GLU A 118 -24.46 -3.80 8.30
C GLU A 118 -24.43 -3.13 6.92
N ILE A 119 -23.99 -3.86 5.89
CA ILE A 119 -23.92 -3.36 4.52
C ILE A 119 -24.86 -4.20 3.67
N ILE A 120 -25.86 -3.55 3.07
CA ILE A 120 -26.85 -4.18 2.21
C ILE A 120 -26.60 -3.70 0.78
N VAL A 121 -26.29 -4.63 -0.13
CA VAL A 121 -26.11 -4.34 -1.55
C VAL A 121 -27.38 -4.75 -2.29
N ARG A 122 -28.02 -3.79 -2.97
CA ARG A 122 -29.17 -4.04 -3.83
C ARG A 122 -28.75 -3.87 -5.27
N VAL A 123 -28.71 -4.97 -6.02
CA VAL A 123 -28.48 -4.95 -7.46
C VAL A 123 -29.83 -4.77 -8.14
N LYS A 124 -29.97 -3.74 -8.96
CA LYS A 124 -31.11 -3.60 -9.87
C LYS A 124 -30.67 -4.12 -11.23
N TYR A 125 -31.36 -5.14 -11.72
CA TYR A 125 -31.26 -5.53 -13.12
C TYR A 125 -32.24 -4.68 -13.94
N PRO A 126 -31.87 -4.27 -15.16
CA PRO A 126 -32.82 -3.67 -16.09
C PRO A 126 -33.91 -4.66 -16.51
#